data_AF-A0A1W9Z7P1-F1
#
_entry.id   AF-A0A1W9Z7P1-F1
#
_cell.length_a   1.000
_cell.length_b   1.000
_cell.length_c   1.000
_cell.angle_alpha   90.00
_cell.angle_beta   90.00
_cell.angle_gamma   90.00
#
_symmetry.space_group_name_H-M   'P 1'
#
loop_
_entity.id
_entity.type
_entity.pdbx_description
1 polymer ?
#
loop_
_entity_poly.entity_id
_entity_poly.type
_entity_poly.pdbx_seq_one_letter_code
_entity_poly.pdbx_strand_id
1 'polypeptide(L)' 'MSKKIAGKTFSTPEEAGVTAPTEEELARARRGFDEFQAKVDAVAPEDRKTKISPKFWDDISGTEYDPKTKA' A
#
# COMPACT_ATOMS: atom_id res chain seq x y z
N MET A 1 -16.06 10.14 11.18
CA MET A 1 -15.93 9.02 12.13
C MET A 1 -15.07 7.98 11.48
N SER A 2 -13.92 7.69 12.09
CA SER A 2 -13.02 6.65 11.61
C SER A 2 -13.71 5.28 11.60
N LYS A 3 -13.38 4.47 10.59
CA LYS A 3 -13.94 3.11 10.41
C LYS A 3 -12.80 2.11 10.35
N LYS A 4 -12.97 0.98 11.02
CA LYS A 4 -12.07 -0.17 10.90
C LYS A 4 -12.67 -1.18 9.93
N ILE A 5 -11.96 -1.48 8.85
CA ILE A 5 -12.39 -2.40 7.79
C ILE A 5 -11.18 -3.20 7.34
N ALA A 6 -11.29 -4.53 7.34
CA ALA A 6 -10.22 -5.45 6.92
C ALA A 6 -8.90 -5.16 7.65
N GLY A 7 -8.97 -4.96 8.96
CA GLY A 7 -7.80 -4.60 9.78
C GLY A 7 -7.20 -3.19 9.53
N LYS A 8 -7.70 -2.43 8.55
CA LYS A 8 -7.24 -1.07 8.21
C LYS A 8 -8.15 -0.01 8.87
N THR A 9 -7.57 1.11 9.29
CA THR A 9 -8.32 2.26 9.80
C THR A 9 -8.45 3.31 8.71
N PHE A 10 -9.69 3.66 8.36
CA PHE A 10 -10.01 4.73 7.44
C PHE A 10 -10.48 5.93 8.25
N SER A 11 -9.81 7.06 8.09
CA SER A 11 -10.10 8.31 8.80
C SER A 11 -9.95 9.50 7.86
N THR A 12 -10.57 10.62 8.21
CA THR A 12 -10.29 11.88 7.52
C THR A 12 -8.91 12.42 7.92
N PRO A 13 -8.32 13.37 7.17
CA PRO A 13 -7.07 14.02 7.57
C PRO A 13 -7.15 14.68 8.95
N GLU A 14 -8.28 15.32 9.27
CA GLU A 14 -8.50 15.97 10.58
C GLU A 14 -8.50 14.95 11.72
N GLU A 15 -9.15 13.81 11.52
CA GLU A 15 -9.17 12.71 12.49
C GLU A 15 -7.78 12.06 12.67
N ALA A 16 -6.95 12.05 11.63
CA ALA A 16 -5.59 11.55 11.67
C ALA A 16 -4.56 12.60 12.14
N GLY A 17 -4.97 13.86 12.32
CA GLY A 17 -4.06 14.96 12.66
C GLY A 17 -3.02 15.25 11.57
N VAL A 18 -3.35 14.97 10.30
CA VAL A 18 -2.44 15.17 9.17
C VAL A 18 -2.95 16.28 8.25
N THR A 19 -2.02 16.99 7.62
CA THR A 19 -2.31 17.99 6.59
C THR A 19 -1.98 17.45 5.21
N ALA A 20 -2.58 18.05 4.18
CA ALA A 20 -2.17 17.76 2.81
C ALA A 20 -0.68 18.09 2.61
N PRO A 21 0.07 17.29 1.82
CA PRO A 21 1.45 17.61 1.50
C PRO A 21 1.57 18.92 0.72
N THR A 22 2.68 19.62 0.92
CA THR A 22 3.06 20.80 0.14
C THR A 22 3.54 20.43 -1.26
N GLU A 23 3.57 21.40 -2.18
CA GLU A 23 4.10 21.20 -3.54
C GLU A 23 5.56 20.71 -3.54
N GLU A 24 6.38 21.17 -2.60
CA GLU A 24 7.77 20.73 -2.47
C GLU A 24 7.86 19.25 -2.05
N GLU A 25 7.04 18.84 -1.07
CA GLU A 25 6.95 17.45 -0.62
C GLU A 25 6.43 16.54 -1.74
N LEU A 26 5.44 16.99 -2.50
CA LEU A 26 4.94 16.27 -3.68
C LEU A 26 6.01 16.15 -4.75
N ALA A 27 6.75 17.21 -5.05
CA ALA A 27 7.84 17.18 -6.02
C ALA A 27 8.96 16.22 -5.59
N ARG A 28 9.29 16.19 -4.30
CA ARG A 28 10.26 15.23 -3.74
C ARG A 28 9.75 13.79 -3.84
N ALA A 29 8.49 13.55 -3.49
CA ALA A 29 7.88 12.22 -3.56
C ALA A 29 7.85 11.71 -5.00
N ARG A 30 7.47 12.57 -5.96
CA ARG A 30 7.46 12.25 -7.40
C ARG A 30 8.83 11.81 -7.89
N ARG A 31 9.90 12.54 -7.56
CA ARG A 31 11.28 12.13 -7.90
C ARG A 31 11.63 10.75 -7.33
N GLY A 32 11.24 10.47 -6.09
CA GLY A 32 11.46 9.16 -5.48
C GLY A 32 10.72 8.03 -6.21
N PHE A 33 9.50 8.28 -6.68
CA PHE A 33 8.74 7.33 -7.50
C PHE A 33 9.39 7.12 -8.87
N ASP A 34 9.85 8.17 -9.53
CA ASP A 34 10.53 8.07 -10.83
C ASP A 34 11.82 7.25 -10.72
N GLU A 35 12.62 7.49 -9.68
CA GLU A 35 13.83 6.69 -9.40
C GLU A 35 13.51 5.21 -9.13
N PHE A 36 12.43 4.94 -8.40
CA PHE A 36 11.99 3.58 -8.15
C PHE A 36 11.54 2.91 -9.44
N GLN A 37 10.73 3.59 -10.25
CA GLN A 37 10.24 3.08 -11.52
C GLN A 37 11.39 2.75 -12.48
N ALA A 38 12.38 3.63 -12.57
CA ALA A 38 13.59 3.38 -13.38
C ALA A 38 14.32 2.09 -12.95
N LYS A 39 14.39 1.81 -11.64
CA LYS A 39 14.99 0.56 -11.12
C LYS A 39 14.15 -0.66 -11.49
N VAL A 40 12.83 -0.56 -11.43
CA VAL A 40 11.91 -1.64 -11.84
C VAL A 40 12.03 -1.92 -13.33
N ASP A 41 12.05 -0.87 -14.15
CA ASP A 41 12.11 -0.99 -15.61
C ASP A 41 13.45 -1.56 -16.11
N ALA A 42 14.53 -1.29 -15.37
CA ALA A 42 15.85 -1.85 -15.64
C ALA A 42 15.94 -3.38 -15.35
N VAL A 43 14.95 -3.98 -14.68
CA VAL A 43 14.94 -5.42 -14.44
C VAL A 43 14.64 -6.16 -15.75
N ALA A 44 15.60 -7.00 -16.15
CA ALA A 44 15.49 -7.86 -17.32
C ALA A 44 14.25 -8.76 -17.25
N PRO A 45 13.54 -9.03 -18.35
CA PRO A 45 12.31 -9.82 -18.34
C PRO A 45 12.46 -11.18 -17.64
N GLU A 46 13.62 -11.81 -17.77
CA GLU A 46 13.92 -13.13 -17.21
C GLU A 46 14.02 -13.10 -15.67
N ASP A 47 14.42 -11.96 -15.12
CA ASP A 47 14.58 -11.76 -13.67
C ASP A 47 13.29 -11.27 -12.99
N ARG A 48 12.27 -10.88 -13.77
CA ARG A 48 10.99 -10.44 -13.24
C ARG A 48 10.27 -11.61 -12.58
N LYS A 49 9.98 -11.48 -11.29
CA LYS A 49 9.22 -12.48 -10.53
C LYS A 49 7.78 -12.54 -11.06
N THR A 50 7.47 -13.57 -11.84
CA THR A 50 6.11 -13.84 -12.32
C THR A 50 5.26 -14.62 -11.32
N LYS A 51 5.91 -15.32 -10.39
CA LYS A 51 5.26 -16.05 -9.29
C LYS A 51 5.32 -15.20 -8.03
N ILE A 52 4.21 -14.56 -7.71
CA ILE A 52 4.05 -13.77 -6.49
C ILE A 52 3.44 -14.68 -5.42
N SER A 53 3.93 -14.58 -4.18
CA SER A 53 3.38 -15.34 -3.05
C SER A 53 1.89 -15.04 -2.89
N PRO A 54 1.03 -16.06 -2.63
CA PRO A 54 -0.38 -15.83 -2.32
C PRO A 54 -0.62 -14.82 -1.19
N LYS A 55 0.33 -14.73 -0.24
CA LYS A 55 0.28 -13.73 0.85
C LYS A 55 0.22 -12.29 0.34
N PHE A 56 0.80 -12.01 -0.83
CA PHE A 56 0.73 -10.67 -1.43
C PHE A 56 -0.71 -10.28 -1.77
N TRP A 57 -1.54 -11.27 -2.12
CA TRP A 57 -2.96 -11.09 -2.46
C TRP A 57 -3.89 -11.30 -1.27
N ASP A 58 -3.32 -11.63 -0.11
CA ASP A 58 -4.06 -11.97 1.10
C ASP A 58 -4.25 -10.74 1.96
N ASP A 59 -5.24 -9.93 1.58
CA ASP A 59 -5.62 -8.71 2.30
C ASP A 59 -6.53 -8.97 3.52
N ILE A 60 -7.06 -10.19 3.67
CA ILE A 60 -8.14 -10.46 4.63
C ILE A 60 -7.77 -11.42 5.75
N SER A 61 -6.71 -12.24 5.61
CA SER A 61 -6.33 -13.15 6.70
C SER A 61 -5.92 -12.37 7.96
N GLY A 62 -6.40 -12.82 9.11
CA GLY A 62 -6.24 -12.13 10.41
C GLY A 62 -7.16 -10.92 10.62
N THR A 63 -8.05 -10.61 9.68
CA THR A 63 -9.06 -9.54 9.81
C THR A 63 -10.43 -10.14 10.14
N GLU A 64 -11.44 -9.28 10.34
CA GLU A 64 -12.84 -9.68 10.52
C GLU A 64 -13.47 -10.40 9.32
N TYR A 65 -12.79 -10.38 8.16
CA TYR A 65 -13.19 -11.09 6.95
C TYR A 65 -12.47 -12.42 6.75
N ASP A 66 -11.53 -12.79 7.63
CA ASP A 66 -10.83 -14.08 7.55
C ASP A 66 -11.84 -15.23 7.75
N PRO A 67 -11.98 -16.17 6.80
CA PRO A 67 -12.87 -17.32 6.96
C PRO A 67 -12.60 -18.16 8.20
N LYS A 68 -11.35 -18.15 8.71
CA LYS A 68 -10.94 -18.93 9.89
C LYS A 68 -11.35 -18.29 11.22
N THR A 69 -11.70 -17.01 11.24
CA THR A 69 -12.13 -16.32 12.48
C THR A 69 -13.62 -16.46 12.76
N LYS A 70 -14.40 -17.00 11.81
CA LYS A 70 -15.85 -17.25 11.94
C LYS A 70 -16.21 -18.71 12.25
N ALA A 71 -15.20 -19.55 12.54
CA ALA A 71 -15.37 -20.94 12.96
C ALA A 71 -15.32 -21.08 14.49
#